data_AF-A0A0N9I1J6-F1
#
_entry.id   AF-A0A0N9I1J6-F1
#
_cell.length_a   1.000
_cell.length_b   1.000
_cell.length_c   1.000
_cell.angle_alpha   90.00
_cell.angle_beta   90.00
_cell.angle_gamma   90.00
#
_symmetry.space_group_name_H-M   'P 1'
#
loop_
_entity.id
_entity.type
_entity.pdbx_description
1 polymer ?
#
loop_
_entity_poly.entity_id
_entity_poly.type
_entity_poly.pdbx_seq_one_letter_code
_entity_poly.pdbx_strand_id
1 'polypeptide(L)'
;MDELTHGSVGTAQKYPALAERATDSLPSARLLLGIVRLMLARRLGNLSAITQRGRQLQEMIEAEDAARPGGLAEDLRAFALISLDSAEHWTASFAEARRHLELGRALAQRLRRPYLEFSGLACQAANEFFLSGPASLYAYVNDMSELQALVVDRALAAVEVDQTAGSWRDRLDGLLRSYTEVLVSSPAVAMMAFQTTAVGPNALRIAEALLRLLDEAGVDQANAAWAIDMLTMLVTAIAAEHAHGSDPGAPDGPVGQAINRAPQDEYPRIHAARTDLMSGTSEERFAWSVDVVVRGILSRAAAR
;
A
#
# COMPACT_ATOMS: atom_id res chain seq x y z
N MET A 1 -30.01 -2.12 -1.30
CA MET A 1 -29.53 -1.33 -2.45
C MET A 1 -28.04 -1.10 -2.15
N ASP A 2 -27.04 -1.71 -2.78
CA ASP A 2 -27.01 -2.48 -4.03
C ASP A 2 -25.60 -3.14 -4.17
N GLU A 3 -25.33 -4.24 -3.45
CA GLU A 3 -24.04 -4.99 -3.59
C GLU A 3 -23.97 -5.78 -4.91
N LEU A 4 -25.09 -5.91 -5.63
CA LEU A 4 -25.15 -6.59 -6.92
C LEU A 4 -24.69 -5.71 -8.10
N THR A 5 -24.48 -4.40 -7.89
CA THR A 5 -24.05 -3.46 -8.95
C THR A 5 -22.59 -3.03 -8.86
N HIS A 6 -21.87 -3.42 -7.80
CA HIS A 6 -20.45 -3.07 -7.61
C HIS A 6 -19.60 -4.34 -7.44
N GLY A 7 -19.03 -4.84 -8.54
CA GLY A 7 -18.08 -5.95 -8.47
C GLY A 7 -16.89 -5.62 -7.57
N SER A 8 -16.52 -6.52 -6.65
CA SER A 8 -15.37 -6.36 -5.75
C SER A 8 -14.19 -7.20 -6.21
N VAL A 9 -12.98 -6.63 -6.15
CA VAL A 9 -11.73 -7.35 -6.45
C VAL A 9 -11.52 -8.53 -5.50
N GLY A 10 -11.92 -8.39 -4.22
CA GLY A 10 -11.85 -9.48 -3.23
C GLY A 10 -12.83 -10.63 -3.54
N THR A 11 -13.98 -10.32 -4.14
CA THR A 11 -14.92 -11.34 -4.65
C THR A 11 -14.37 -11.98 -5.93
N ALA A 12 -13.80 -11.18 -6.84
CA ALA A 12 -13.19 -11.65 -8.07
C ALA A 12 -12.03 -12.65 -7.84
N GLN A 13 -11.23 -12.47 -6.78
CA GLN A 13 -10.11 -13.36 -6.43
C GLN A 13 -10.51 -14.82 -6.16
N LYS A 14 -11.77 -15.06 -5.75
CA LYS A 14 -12.25 -16.41 -5.39
C LYS A 14 -12.50 -17.29 -6.61
N TYR A 15 -12.87 -16.69 -7.75
CA TYR A 15 -13.31 -17.43 -8.93
C TYR A 15 -12.17 -18.11 -9.71
N PRO A 16 -10.96 -17.53 -9.86
CA PRO A 16 -9.83 -18.24 -10.47
C PRO A 16 -9.44 -19.54 -9.76
N ALA A 17 -9.55 -19.59 -8.42
CA ALA A 17 -9.25 -20.80 -7.65
C ALA A 17 -10.34 -21.88 -7.81
N LEU A 18 -11.59 -21.48 -8.02
CA LEU A 18 -12.69 -22.40 -8.31
C LEU A 18 -12.62 -22.94 -9.74
N ALA A 19 -12.24 -22.10 -10.70
CA ALA A 19 -12.05 -22.48 -12.10
C ALA A 19 -10.89 -23.48 -12.27
N GLU A 20 -9.82 -23.37 -11.47
CA GLU A 20 -8.67 -24.27 -11.48
C GLU A 20 -9.06 -25.74 -11.22
N ARG A 21 -10.01 -25.96 -10.30
CA ARG A 21 -10.53 -27.31 -9.99
C ARG A 21 -11.35 -27.93 -11.12
N ALA A 22 -11.74 -27.14 -12.12
CA ALA A 22 -12.51 -27.56 -13.27
C ALA A 22 -11.68 -27.64 -14.57
N THR A 23 -10.39 -27.28 -14.53
CA THR A 23 -9.57 -27.06 -15.75
C THR A 23 -8.78 -28.27 -16.24
N ASP A 24 -8.89 -29.43 -15.60
CA ASP A 24 -8.00 -30.59 -15.79
C ASP A 24 -8.04 -31.26 -17.19
N SER A 25 -8.74 -30.71 -18.19
CA SER A 25 -8.82 -31.34 -19.51
C SER A 25 -8.81 -30.43 -20.75
N LEU A 26 -8.66 -29.10 -20.63
CA LEU A 26 -8.70 -28.21 -21.81
C LEU A 26 -7.57 -27.15 -21.80
N PRO A 27 -6.57 -27.24 -22.72
CA PRO A 27 -5.50 -26.25 -22.85
C PRO A 27 -6.00 -24.81 -22.95
N SER A 28 -7.05 -24.57 -23.75
CA SER A 28 -7.70 -23.27 -23.91
C SER A 28 -8.26 -22.70 -22.60
N ALA A 29 -8.76 -23.55 -21.70
CA ALA A 29 -9.27 -23.10 -20.40
C ALA A 29 -8.13 -22.68 -19.45
N ARG A 30 -6.96 -23.31 -19.55
CA ARG A 30 -5.75 -22.89 -18.81
C ARG A 30 -5.24 -21.54 -19.31
N LEU A 31 -5.22 -21.33 -20.63
CA LEU A 31 -4.81 -20.07 -21.22
C LEU A 31 -5.72 -18.91 -20.78
N LEU A 32 -7.04 -19.11 -20.83
CA LEU A 32 -8.01 -18.13 -20.33
C LEU A 32 -7.83 -17.83 -18.83
N LEU A 33 -7.61 -18.87 -18.02
CA LEU A 33 -7.34 -18.69 -16.60
C LEU A 33 -6.05 -17.89 -16.35
N GLY A 34 -5.00 -18.13 -17.14
CA GLY A 34 -3.75 -17.38 -17.11
C GLY A 34 -3.97 -15.89 -17.39
N ILE A 35 -4.76 -15.58 -18.43
CA ILE A 35 -5.14 -14.20 -18.78
C ILE A 35 -5.89 -13.52 -17.63
N VAL A 36 -6.91 -14.18 -17.06
CA VAL A 36 -7.70 -13.62 -15.95
C VAL A 36 -6.83 -13.36 -14.72
N ARG A 37 -5.92 -14.28 -14.37
CA ARG A 37 -4.96 -14.11 -13.26
C ARG A 37 -4.03 -12.92 -13.50
N LEU A 38 -3.55 -12.73 -14.71
CA LEU A 38 -2.70 -11.61 -15.08
C LEU A 38 -3.46 -10.27 -15.00
N MET A 39 -4.70 -10.22 -15.49
CA MET A 39 -5.57 -9.04 -15.36
C MET A 39 -5.83 -8.69 -13.89
N LEU A 40 -6.05 -9.70 -13.04
CA LEU A 40 -6.32 -9.50 -11.63
C LEU A 40 -5.07 -9.03 -10.87
N ALA A 41 -3.89 -9.58 -11.19
CA ALA A 41 -2.61 -9.10 -10.65
C ALA A 41 -2.35 -7.63 -11.01
N ARG A 42 -2.64 -7.23 -12.26
CA ARG A 42 -2.58 -5.82 -12.69
C ARG A 42 -3.55 -4.92 -11.93
N ARG A 43 -4.79 -5.37 -11.71
CA ARG A 43 -5.76 -4.60 -10.93
C ARG A 43 -5.37 -4.39 -9.48
N LEU A 44 -4.60 -5.30 -8.91
CA LEU A 44 -4.08 -5.21 -7.55
C LEU A 44 -2.76 -4.42 -7.44
N GLY A 45 -2.13 -4.05 -8.57
CA GLY A 45 -0.85 -3.34 -8.58
C GLY A 45 0.34 -4.14 -8.06
N ASN A 46 0.24 -5.47 -7.98
CA ASN A 46 1.33 -6.32 -7.49
C ASN A 46 2.31 -6.65 -8.62
N LEU A 47 3.38 -5.86 -8.76
CA LEU A 47 4.39 -6.00 -9.84
C LEU A 47 5.08 -7.37 -9.87
N SER A 48 5.39 -7.95 -8.70
CA SER A 48 5.99 -9.29 -8.62
C SER A 48 5.05 -10.36 -9.18
N ALA A 49 3.76 -10.28 -8.85
CA ALA A 49 2.74 -11.18 -9.37
C ALA A 49 2.50 -10.93 -10.85
N ILE A 50 2.49 -9.68 -11.33
CA ILE A 50 2.36 -9.35 -12.76
C ILE A 50 3.52 -9.98 -13.54
N THR A 51 4.75 -9.84 -13.06
CA THR A 51 5.95 -10.41 -13.68
C THR A 51 5.88 -11.94 -13.74
N GLN A 52 5.56 -12.58 -12.61
CA GLN A 52 5.45 -14.03 -12.54
C GLN A 52 4.34 -14.58 -13.44
N ARG A 53 3.16 -13.95 -13.42
CA ARG A 53 2.01 -14.37 -14.23
C ARG A 53 2.22 -14.09 -15.71
N GLY A 54 2.91 -13.01 -16.06
CA GLY A 54 3.32 -12.70 -17.44
C GLY A 54 4.20 -13.81 -18.00
N ARG A 55 5.25 -14.21 -17.26
CA ARG A 55 6.13 -15.32 -17.67
C ARG A 55 5.36 -16.63 -17.85
N GLN A 56 4.50 -16.99 -16.90
CA GLN A 56 3.67 -18.19 -16.99
C GLN A 56 2.76 -18.17 -18.22
N LEU A 57 2.15 -17.02 -18.53
CA LEU A 57 1.29 -16.88 -19.69
C LEU A 57 2.08 -16.99 -21.01
N GLN A 58 3.29 -16.44 -21.06
CA GLN A 58 4.18 -16.58 -22.21
C GLN A 58 4.55 -18.05 -22.46
N GLU A 59 4.95 -18.79 -21.42
CA GLU A 59 5.25 -20.22 -21.51
C GLU A 59 4.05 -21.03 -22.04
N MET A 60 2.82 -20.68 -21.64
CA MET A 60 1.60 -21.31 -22.14
C MET A 60 1.37 -21.04 -23.63
N ILE A 61 1.61 -19.80 -24.09
CA ILE A 61 1.49 -19.43 -25.51
C ILE A 61 2.48 -20.24 -26.36
N GLU A 62 3.73 -20.34 -25.91
CA GLU A 62 4.80 -21.08 -26.61
C GLU A 62 4.48 -22.59 -26.66
N ALA A 63 3.94 -23.16 -25.58
CA ALA A 63 3.53 -24.55 -25.54
C ALA A 63 2.33 -24.85 -26.46
N GLU A 64 1.39 -23.90 -26.61
CA GLU A 64 0.21 -24.05 -27.47
C GLU A 64 0.56 -23.82 -28.95
N ASP A 65 1.59 -23.03 -29.24
CA ASP A 65 2.19 -22.83 -30.58
C ASP A 65 2.69 -24.14 -31.22
N ALA A 66 3.15 -25.08 -30.39
CA ALA A 66 3.62 -26.39 -30.82
C ALA A 66 2.47 -27.38 -31.12
N ALA A 67 1.22 -27.04 -30.77
CA ALA A 67 0.04 -27.86 -30.98
C ALA A 67 -0.77 -27.40 -32.21
N ARG A 68 -1.60 -28.29 -32.78
CA ARG A 68 -2.29 -28.08 -34.08
C ARG A 68 -3.01 -26.71 -34.15
N PRO A 69 -2.79 -25.91 -35.21
CA PRO A 69 -3.42 -24.60 -35.36
C PRO A 69 -4.92 -24.70 -35.71
N GLY A 70 -5.77 -23.91 -35.02
CA GLY A 70 -7.17 -23.66 -35.39
C GLY A 70 -8.15 -23.50 -34.23
N GLY A 71 -9.06 -22.53 -34.33
CA GLY A 71 -10.26 -22.41 -33.47
C GLY A 71 -10.11 -21.51 -32.24
N LEU A 72 -10.84 -21.81 -31.16
CA LEU A 72 -10.88 -21.03 -29.91
C LEU A 72 -9.48 -20.82 -29.27
N ALA A 73 -8.56 -21.76 -29.50
CA ALA A 73 -7.18 -21.67 -29.04
C ALA A 73 -6.41 -20.49 -29.66
N GLU A 74 -6.59 -20.23 -30.97
CA GLU A 74 -5.93 -19.11 -31.65
C GLU A 74 -6.54 -17.76 -31.25
N ASP A 75 -7.85 -17.71 -31.01
CA ASP A 75 -8.54 -16.52 -30.51
C ASP A 75 -8.04 -16.15 -29.09
N LEU A 76 -7.90 -17.14 -28.20
CA LEU A 76 -7.35 -16.94 -26.85
C LEU A 76 -5.87 -16.59 -26.87
N ARG A 77 -5.10 -17.12 -27.83
CA ARG A 77 -3.70 -16.76 -28.02
C ARG A 77 -3.54 -15.30 -28.43
N ALA A 78 -4.34 -14.82 -29.38
CA ALA A 78 -4.35 -13.40 -29.74
C ALA A 78 -4.70 -12.54 -28.52
N PHE A 79 -5.68 -12.96 -27.71
CA PHE A 79 -6.05 -12.25 -26.48
C PHE A 79 -4.96 -12.31 -25.39
N ALA A 80 -4.23 -13.41 -25.28
CA ALA A 80 -3.12 -13.56 -24.36
C ALA A 80 -1.95 -12.64 -24.72
N LEU A 81 -1.60 -12.55 -26.00
CA LEU A 81 -0.58 -11.62 -26.52
C LEU A 81 -0.94 -10.15 -26.25
N ILE A 82 -2.21 -9.78 -26.50
CA ILE A 82 -2.72 -8.43 -26.16
C ILE A 82 -2.68 -8.19 -24.64
N SER A 83 -2.92 -9.21 -23.82
CA SER A 83 -2.88 -9.10 -22.37
C SER A 83 -1.46 -9.01 -21.80
N LEU A 84 -0.48 -9.65 -22.47
CA LEU A 84 0.95 -9.58 -22.13
C LEU A 84 1.50 -8.18 -22.35
N ASP A 85 1.16 -7.53 -23.47
CA ASP A 85 1.53 -6.14 -23.75
C ASP A 85 1.23 -5.22 -22.56
N SER A 86 0.00 -5.30 -22.06
CA SER A 86 -0.42 -4.44 -20.95
C SER A 86 0.16 -4.89 -19.61
N ALA A 87 0.73 -6.10 -19.47
CA ALA A 87 1.51 -6.48 -18.29
C ALA A 87 2.95 -5.99 -18.37
N GLU A 88 3.56 -6.05 -19.56
CA GLU A 88 4.92 -5.59 -19.83
C GLU A 88 5.05 -4.07 -19.71
N HIS A 89 3.97 -3.32 -19.99
CA HIS A 89 3.88 -1.90 -19.65
C HIS A 89 3.95 -1.62 -18.14
N TRP A 90 3.44 -2.52 -17.29
CA TRP A 90 3.55 -2.37 -15.83
C TRP A 90 4.95 -2.67 -15.31
N THR A 91 5.74 -3.46 -16.04
CA THR A 91 7.12 -3.82 -15.70
C THR A 91 8.16 -3.03 -16.50
N ALA A 92 7.75 -1.97 -17.20
CA ALA A 92 8.60 -1.12 -18.04
C ALA A 92 9.33 -1.85 -19.19
N SER A 93 8.83 -3.01 -19.63
CA SER A 93 9.38 -3.81 -20.74
C SER A 93 8.77 -3.40 -22.08
N PHE A 94 8.99 -2.14 -22.48
CA PHE A 94 8.25 -1.52 -23.60
C PHE A 94 8.51 -2.15 -24.97
N ALA A 95 9.72 -2.67 -25.20
CA ALA A 95 10.07 -3.29 -26.48
C ALA A 95 9.32 -4.61 -26.68
N GLU A 96 9.26 -5.42 -25.63
CA GLU A 96 8.52 -6.67 -25.55
C GLU A 96 7.01 -6.41 -25.66
N ALA A 97 6.52 -5.40 -24.95
CA ALA A 97 5.11 -5.00 -24.98
C ALA A 97 4.63 -4.68 -26.40
N ARG A 98 5.39 -3.81 -27.10
CA ARG A 98 5.10 -3.48 -28.49
C ARG A 98 5.11 -4.73 -29.38
N ARG A 99 6.08 -5.62 -29.21
CA ARG A 99 6.17 -6.87 -29.98
C ARG A 99 4.94 -7.75 -29.76
N HIS A 100 4.54 -7.98 -28.51
CA HIS A 100 3.37 -8.82 -28.21
C HIS A 100 2.06 -8.20 -28.68
N LEU A 101 1.90 -6.88 -28.58
CA LEU A 101 0.75 -6.17 -29.14
C LEU A 101 0.66 -6.33 -30.67
N GLU A 102 1.77 -6.13 -31.37
CA GLU A 102 1.84 -6.29 -32.83
C GLU A 102 1.52 -7.72 -33.25
N LEU A 103 2.09 -8.72 -32.57
CA LEU A 103 1.80 -10.13 -32.82
C LEU A 103 0.32 -10.48 -32.55
N GLY A 104 -0.23 -10.02 -31.43
CA GLY A 104 -1.63 -10.26 -31.07
C GLY A 104 -2.61 -9.64 -32.08
N ARG A 105 -2.33 -8.42 -32.53
CA ARG A 105 -3.14 -7.71 -33.55
C ARG A 105 -3.02 -8.36 -34.93
N ALA A 106 -1.81 -8.72 -35.36
CA ALA A 106 -1.61 -9.41 -36.63
C ALA A 106 -2.32 -10.77 -36.65
N LEU A 107 -2.30 -11.50 -35.53
CA LEU A 107 -3.03 -12.75 -35.40
C LEU A 107 -4.55 -12.53 -35.45
N ALA A 108 -5.08 -11.53 -34.73
CA ALA A 108 -6.51 -11.18 -34.78
C ALA A 108 -6.99 -10.82 -36.19
N GLN A 109 -6.19 -10.07 -36.94
CA GLN A 109 -6.45 -9.74 -38.35
C GLN A 109 -6.49 -10.99 -39.24
N ARG A 110 -5.49 -11.87 -39.09
CA ARG A 110 -5.42 -13.12 -39.85
C ARG A 110 -6.64 -14.02 -39.60
N LEU A 111 -7.12 -14.06 -38.35
CA LEU A 111 -8.29 -14.83 -37.93
C LEU A 111 -9.63 -14.13 -38.26
N ARG A 112 -9.59 -12.89 -38.77
CA ARG A 112 -10.76 -12.03 -39.01
C ARG A 112 -11.63 -11.90 -37.76
N ARG A 113 -11.02 -11.52 -36.64
CA ARG A 113 -11.70 -11.32 -35.35
C ARG A 113 -11.73 -9.83 -35.00
N PRO A 114 -12.70 -9.06 -35.51
CA PRO A 114 -12.73 -7.60 -35.35
C PRO A 114 -12.81 -7.17 -33.87
N TYR A 115 -13.41 -7.97 -33.00
CA TYR A 115 -13.45 -7.69 -31.56
C TYR A 115 -12.06 -7.75 -30.90
N LEU A 116 -11.20 -8.68 -31.33
CA LEU A 116 -9.83 -8.79 -30.80
C LEU A 116 -8.93 -7.68 -31.34
N GLU A 117 -9.11 -7.28 -32.60
CA GLU A 117 -8.44 -6.10 -33.16
C GLU A 117 -8.80 -4.83 -32.40
N PHE A 118 -10.10 -4.63 -32.13
CA PHE A 118 -10.60 -3.53 -31.30
C PHE A 118 -10.00 -3.59 -29.89
N SER A 119 -9.96 -4.77 -29.28
CA SER A 119 -9.39 -4.96 -27.93
C SER A 119 -7.89 -4.60 -27.89
N GLY A 120 -7.14 -4.95 -28.92
CA GLY A 120 -5.73 -4.56 -29.06
C GLY A 120 -5.55 -3.04 -29.19
N LEU A 121 -6.38 -2.37 -30.01
CA LEU A 121 -6.37 -0.92 -30.12
C LEU A 121 -6.77 -0.21 -28.82
N ALA A 122 -7.75 -0.76 -28.10
CA ALA A 122 -8.17 -0.25 -26.81
C ALA A 122 -7.06 -0.39 -25.75
N CYS A 123 -6.34 -1.52 -25.73
CA CYS A 123 -5.18 -1.70 -24.85
C CYS A 123 -4.07 -0.70 -25.21
N GLN A 124 -3.78 -0.52 -26.50
CA GLN A 124 -2.80 0.48 -26.94
C GLN A 124 -3.17 1.89 -26.47
N ALA A 125 -4.42 2.31 -26.67
CA ALA A 125 -4.89 3.62 -26.22
C ALA A 125 -4.80 3.79 -24.68
N ALA A 126 -5.14 2.73 -23.92
CA ALA A 126 -5.03 2.75 -22.46
C ALA A 126 -3.57 2.85 -21.98
N ASN A 127 -2.64 2.16 -22.65
CA ASN A 127 -1.22 2.24 -22.34
C ASN A 127 -0.64 3.61 -22.70
N GLU A 128 -0.96 4.16 -23.87
CA GLU A 128 -0.57 5.53 -24.26
C GLU A 128 -1.11 6.57 -23.27
N PHE A 129 -2.37 6.42 -22.84
CA PHE A 129 -2.94 7.26 -21.78
C PHE A 129 -2.15 7.13 -20.47
N PHE A 130 -1.83 5.90 -20.05
CA PHE A 130 -1.03 5.64 -18.85
C PHE A 130 0.35 6.31 -18.94
N LEU A 131 1.05 6.12 -20.06
CA LEU A 131 2.38 6.69 -20.35
C LEU A 131 2.38 8.21 -20.50
N SER A 132 1.28 8.80 -20.99
CA SER A 132 1.11 10.25 -21.09
C SER A 132 0.87 10.94 -19.74
N GLY A 133 0.65 10.16 -18.68
CA GLY A 133 0.39 10.63 -17.32
C GLY A 133 1.57 10.43 -16.35
N PRO A 134 1.29 10.33 -15.04
CA PRO A 134 2.28 10.10 -13.99
C PRO A 134 3.13 8.83 -14.15
N ALA A 135 2.89 7.98 -15.16
CA ALA A 135 3.67 6.76 -15.37
C ALA A 135 5.14 6.99 -15.77
N SER A 136 5.49 8.21 -16.21
CA SER A 136 6.88 8.64 -16.29
C SER A 136 7.60 8.61 -14.93
N LEU A 137 6.87 8.68 -13.80
CA LEU A 137 7.43 8.53 -12.45
C LEU A 137 7.82 7.08 -12.13
N TYR A 138 7.12 6.07 -12.69
CA TYR A 138 7.48 4.65 -12.49
C TYR A 138 8.80 4.27 -13.18
N ALA A 139 9.35 5.10 -14.06
CA ALA A 139 10.71 4.91 -14.55
C ALA A 139 11.78 5.14 -13.47
N TYR A 140 11.42 5.83 -12.38
CA TYR A 140 12.34 6.22 -11.29
C TYR A 140 12.09 5.45 -9.98
N VAL A 141 11.08 4.59 -9.93
CA VAL A 141 10.72 3.80 -8.74
C VAL A 141 10.47 2.35 -9.13
N ASN A 142 10.94 1.42 -8.31
CA ASN A 142 10.86 -0.02 -8.55
C ASN A 142 9.42 -0.54 -8.40
N ASP A 143 8.63 0.04 -7.48
CA ASP A 143 7.25 -0.34 -7.26
C ASP A 143 6.39 0.76 -6.60
N MET A 144 5.09 0.47 -6.43
CA MET A 144 4.13 1.36 -5.78
C MET A 144 4.46 1.60 -4.30
N SER A 145 5.07 0.63 -3.61
CA SER A 145 5.46 0.78 -2.21
C SER A 145 6.61 1.77 -2.05
N GLU A 146 7.59 1.75 -2.97
CA GLU A 146 8.65 2.77 -3.04
C GLU A 146 8.07 4.15 -3.39
N LEU A 147 7.12 4.23 -4.33
CA LEU A 147 6.43 5.49 -4.61
C LEU A 147 5.72 6.03 -3.37
N GLN A 148 4.99 5.19 -2.65
CA GLN A 148 4.33 5.56 -1.40
C GLN A 148 5.34 6.03 -0.34
N ALA A 149 6.47 5.33 -0.19
CA ALA A 149 7.52 5.71 0.75
C ALA A 149 8.13 7.07 0.41
N LEU A 150 8.36 7.37 -0.88
CA LEU A 150 8.87 8.66 -1.34
C LEU A 150 7.84 9.79 -1.19
N VAL A 151 6.55 9.51 -1.38
CA VAL A 151 5.47 10.49 -1.14
C VAL A 151 5.41 10.85 0.35
N VAL A 152 5.48 9.85 1.23
CA VAL A 152 5.54 10.09 2.68
C VAL A 152 6.80 10.89 3.02
N ASP A 153 7.98 10.48 2.54
CA ASP A 153 9.22 11.22 2.78
C ASP A 153 9.12 12.69 2.31
N ARG A 154 8.51 12.92 1.15
CA ARG A 154 8.33 14.28 0.65
C ARG A 154 7.41 15.12 1.53
N ALA A 155 6.38 14.52 2.13
CA ALA A 155 5.53 15.20 3.10
C ALA A 155 6.32 15.56 4.38
N LEU A 156 7.18 14.65 4.84
CA LEU A 156 8.05 14.85 6.01
C LEU A 156 9.07 16.00 5.87
N ALA A 157 9.24 16.57 4.66
CA ALA A 157 10.02 17.79 4.46
C ALA A 157 9.49 18.99 5.27
N ALA A 158 8.20 19.00 5.58
CA ALA A 158 7.57 20.08 6.36
C ALA A 158 7.79 19.96 7.88
N VAL A 159 8.37 18.84 8.36
CA VAL A 159 8.65 18.65 9.80
C VAL A 159 9.78 19.57 10.24
N GLU A 160 9.53 20.35 11.28
CA GLU A 160 10.50 21.26 11.87
C GLU A 160 11.44 20.52 12.83
N VAL A 161 12.73 20.46 12.49
CA VAL A 161 13.77 19.78 13.31
C VAL A 161 14.80 20.73 13.92
N ASP A 162 14.84 21.98 13.45
CA ASP A 162 15.86 22.98 13.80
C ASP A 162 15.42 23.90 14.94
N GLN A 163 14.50 23.43 15.80
CA GLN A 163 14.12 24.18 17.00
C GLN A 163 15.34 24.25 17.93
N THR A 164 15.84 25.46 18.19
CA THR A 164 17.05 25.66 19.02
C THR A 164 16.76 26.18 20.43
N ALA A 165 15.54 26.62 20.70
CA ALA A 165 15.15 27.16 22.00
C ALA A 165 14.60 26.05 22.92
N GLY A 166 14.82 26.19 24.23
CA GLY A 166 14.29 25.27 25.25
C GLY A 166 15.22 24.10 25.60
N SER A 167 14.76 23.26 26.52
CA SER A 167 15.47 22.03 26.90
C SER A 167 15.44 20.99 25.77
N TRP A 168 16.22 19.91 25.89
CA TRP A 168 16.12 18.79 24.96
C TRP A 168 14.70 18.20 24.93
N ARG A 169 14.00 18.22 26.08
CA ARG A 169 12.64 17.69 26.23
C ARG A 169 11.63 18.53 25.45
N ASP A 170 11.71 19.86 25.58
CA ASP A 170 10.83 20.80 24.87
C ASP A 170 11.00 20.66 23.36
N ARG A 171 12.26 20.54 22.89
CA ARG A 171 12.57 20.35 21.47
C ARG A 171 12.10 19.00 20.94
N LEU A 172 12.19 17.94 21.75
CA LEU A 172 11.65 16.63 21.40
C LEU A 172 10.13 16.67 21.25
N ASP A 173 9.42 17.28 22.19
CA ASP A 173 7.96 17.45 22.10
C ASP A 173 7.57 18.29 20.87
N GLY A 174 8.29 19.37 20.62
CA GLY A 174 8.08 20.22 19.44
C GLY A 174 8.25 19.47 18.13
N LEU A 175 9.30 18.64 18.01
CA LEU A 175 9.56 17.82 16.82
C LEU A 175 8.47 16.77 16.62
N LEU A 176 8.12 16.01 17.66
CA LEU A 176 7.08 14.96 17.57
C LEU A 176 5.70 15.55 17.26
N ARG A 177 5.40 16.73 17.79
CA ARG A 177 4.19 17.48 17.46
C ARG A 177 4.18 17.92 15.99
N SER A 178 5.26 18.56 15.52
CA SER A 178 5.39 18.97 14.11
C SER A 178 5.24 17.77 13.16
N TYR A 179 5.84 16.63 13.51
CA TYR A 179 5.67 15.38 12.76
C TYR A 179 4.20 14.95 12.68
N THR A 180 3.51 14.96 13.83
CA THR A 180 2.10 14.57 13.93
C THR A 180 1.21 15.51 13.12
N GLU A 181 1.44 16.82 13.21
CA GLU A 181 0.69 17.85 12.48
C GLU A 181 0.84 17.68 10.96
N VAL A 182 2.05 17.41 10.48
CA VAL A 182 2.30 17.12 9.06
C VAL A 182 1.47 15.92 8.59
N LEU A 183 1.44 14.83 9.37
CA LEU A 183 0.64 13.66 9.00
C LEU A 183 -0.88 13.93 9.08
N VAL A 184 -1.34 14.60 10.13
CA VAL A 184 -2.75 14.93 10.34
C VAL A 184 -3.28 15.88 9.26
N SER A 185 -2.42 16.73 8.67
CA SER A 185 -2.80 17.64 7.58
C SER A 185 -3.32 16.91 6.33
N SER A 186 -3.04 15.61 6.18
CA SER A 186 -3.55 14.80 5.08
C SER A 186 -3.85 13.36 5.53
N PRO A 187 -5.14 12.97 5.66
CA PRO A 187 -5.54 11.62 6.03
C PRO A 187 -4.90 10.53 5.15
N ALA A 188 -4.71 10.81 3.86
CA ALA A 188 -4.06 9.88 2.94
C ALA A 188 -2.58 9.67 3.29
N VAL A 189 -1.86 10.74 3.66
CA VAL A 189 -0.44 10.65 4.04
C VAL A 189 -0.28 9.92 5.37
N ALA A 190 -1.11 10.22 6.38
CA ALA A 190 -1.12 9.49 7.64
C ALA A 190 -1.32 7.99 7.44
N MET A 191 -2.30 7.61 6.60
CA MET A 191 -2.57 6.20 6.29
C MET A 191 -1.46 5.53 5.49
N MET A 192 -0.84 6.24 4.54
CA MET A 192 0.32 5.71 3.83
C MET A 192 1.49 5.49 4.79
N ALA A 193 1.81 6.47 5.64
CA ALA A 193 2.89 6.37 6.63
C ALA A 193 2.68 5.22 7.64
N PHE A 194 1.42 4.87 7.92
CA PHE A 194 1.11 3.69 8.76
C PHE A 194 1.36 2.36 8.05
N GLN A 195 1.33 2.34 6.71
CA GLN A 195 1.48 1.13 5.90
C GLN A 195 2.87 0.96 5.29
N THR A 196 3.65 2.04 5.20
CA THR A 196 4.99 2.05 4.60
C THR A 196 5.97 2.86 5.43
N THR A 197 7.23 2.46 5.41
CA THR A 197 8.32 3.20 6.04
C THR A 197 8.89 4.20 5.04
N ALA A 198 8.98 5.47 5.41
CA ALA A 198 9.67 6.47 4.60
C ALA A 198 11.17 6.17 4.55
N VAL A 199 11.77 6.17 3.35
CA VAL A 199 13.18 5.78 3.13
C VAL A 199 14.01 6.87 2.44
N GLY A 200 13.62 8.13 2.58
CA GLY A 200 14.26 9.26 1.91
C GLY A 200 15.05 10.20 2.85
N PRO A 201 15.60 11.29 2.29
CA PRO A 201 16.44 12.24 3.03
C PRO A 201 15.71 12.97 4.17
N ASN A 202 14.39 13.16 4.08
CA ASN A 202 13.65 13.87 5.14
C ASN A 202 13.44 12.98 6.36
N ALA A 203 13.17 11.70 6.17
CA ALA A 203 13.13 10.70 7.24
C ALA A 203 14.50 10.60 7.95
N LEU A 204 15.60 10.55 7.20
CA LEU A 204 16.95 10.54 7.77
C LEU A 204 17.26 11.81 8.57
N ARG A 205 16.86 12.98 8.07
CA ARG A 205 17.00 14.27 8.78
C ARG A 205 16.27 14.27 10.12
N ILE A 206 15.06 13.72 10.17
CA ILE A 206 14.27 13.61 11.41
C ILE A 206 14.93 12.61 12.37
N ALA A 207 15.37 11.45 11.86
CA ALA A 207 16.05 10.44 12.68
C ALA A 207 17.34 10.98 13.32
N GLU A 208 18.15 11.72 12.56
CA GLU A 208 19.37 12.38 13.06
C GLU A 208 19.05 13.38 14.18
N ALA A 209 18.01 14.20 14.00
CA ALA A 209 17.59 15.17 15.01
C ALA A 209 17.09 14.50 16.30
N LEU A 210 16.32 13.40 16.18
CA LEU A 210 15.86 12.62 17.32
C LEU A 210 17.03 11.95 18.06
N LEU A 211 17.97 11.34 17.34
CA LEU A 211 19.17 10.74 17.94
C LEU A 211 19.99 11.76 18.72
N ARG A 212 20.20 12.96 18.17
CA ARG A 212 20.90 14.04 18.86
C ARG A 212 20.18 14.46 20.15
N LEU A 213 18.85 14.59 20.13
CA LEU A 213 18.08 14.95 21.33
C LEU A 213 18.13 13.86 22.41
N LEU A 214 18.14 12.58 22.01
CA LEU A 214 18.25 11.46 22.93
C LEU A 214 19.67 11.34 23.53
N ASP A 215 20.70 11.63 22.75
CA ASP A 215 22.09 11.72 23.23
C ASP A 215 22.24 12.84 24.28
N GLU A 216 21.68 14.03 24.00
CA GLU A 216 21.63 15.14 24.96
C GLU A 216 20.88 14.79 26.26
N ALA A 217 19.92 13.86 26.18
CA ALA A 217 19.18 13.33 27.33
C ALA A 217 19.93 12.22 28.09
N GLY A 218 21.12 11.83 27.63
CA GLY A 218 21.95 10.78 28.24
C GLY A 218 21.53 9.35 27.87
N VAL A 219 20.77 9.16 26.79
CA VAL A 219 20.38 7.83 26.30
C VAL A 219 21.51 7.25 25.45
N ASP A 220 21.96 6.04 25.76
CA ASP A 220 23.02 5.39 24.97
C ASP A 220 22.55 5.02 23.55
N GLN A 221 23.50 4.96 22.62
CA GLN A 221 23.24 4.77 21.19
C GLN A 221 22.33 3.59 20.87
N ALA A 222 22.49 2.45 21.55
CA ALA A 222 21.68 1.25 21.29
C ALA A 222 20.21 1.46 21.67
N ASN A 223 19.97 2.08 22.82
CA ASN A 223 18.62 2.43 23.27
C ASN A 223 18.03 3.55 22.41
N ALA A 224 18.84 4.54 22.01
CA ALA A 224 18.39 5.64 21.15
C ALA A 224 17.91 5.13 19.77
N ALA A 225 18.63 4.17 19.17
CA ALA A 225 18.25 3.57 17.89
C ALA A 225 16.88 2.85 17.92
N TRP A 226 16.52 2.22 19.04
CA TRP A 226 15.18 1.62 19.20
C TRP A 226 14.12 2.63 19.62
N ALA A 227 14.52 3.66 20.38
CA ALA A 227 13.63 4.72 20.81
C ALA A 227 13.07 5.52 19.63
N ILE A 228 13.87 5.81 18.60
CA ILE A 228 13.37 6.56 17.42
C ILE A 228 12.27 5.81 16.67
N ASP A 229 12.39 4.49 16.53
CA ASP A 229 11.37 3.64 15.89
C ASP A 229 10.07 3.69 16.71
N MET A 230 10.17 3.53 18.03
CA MET A 230 9.02 3.58 18.93
C MET A 230 8.32 4.94 18.94
N LEU A 231 9.09 6.04 18.96
CA LEU A 231 8.56 7.40 18.96
C LEU A 231 7.87 7.73 17.63
N THR A 232 8.49 7.40 16.51
CA THR A 232 7.92 7.65 15.17
C THR A 232 6.71 6.78 14.90
N MET A 233 6.70 5.52 15.36
CA MET A 233 5.54 4.63 15.30
C MET A 233 4.37 5.18 16.12
N LEU A 234 4.61 5.67 17.35
CA LEU A 234 3.57 6.25 18.20
C LEU A 234 2.87 7.42 17.51
N VAL A 235 3.64 8.42 17.05
CA VAL A 235 3.06 9.61 16.42
C VAL A 235 2.35 9.29 15.09
N THR A 236 2.87 8.31 14.35
CA THR A 236 2.25 7.84 13.09
C THR A 236 0.92 7.13 13.37
N ALA A 237 0.86 6.28 14.39
CA ALA A 237 -0.38 5.60 14.80
C ALA A 237 -1.45 6.61 15.25
N ILE A 238 -1.09 7.58 16.07
CA ILE A 238 -2.01 8.65 16.52
C ILE A 238 -2.56 9.43 15.32
N ALA A 239 -1.70 9.82 14.38
CA ALA A 239 -2.14 10.51 13.17
C ALA A 239 -3.07 9.65 12.29
N ALA A 240 -2.81 8.35 12.19
CA ALA A 240 -3.64 7.41 11.42
C ALA A 240 -5.01 7.15 12.08
N GLU A 241 -5.08 7.08 13.41
CA GLU A 241 -6.33 6.98 14.16
C GLU A 241 -7.20 8.22 13.95
N HIS A 242 -6.59 9.40 13.97
CA HIS A 242 -7.26 10.66 13.66
C HIS A 242 -7.80 10.69 12.23
N ALA A 243 -6.98 10.25 11.26
CA ALA A 243 -7.38 10.15 9.84
C ALA A 243 -8.58 9.21 9.62
N HIS A 244 -8.70 8.15 10.42
CA HIS A 244 -9.84 7.22 10.39
C HIS A 244 -11.10 7.74 11.09
N GLY A 245 -11.06 8.92 11.73
CA GLY A 245 -12.15 9.38 12.61
C GLY A 245 -12.43 8.41 13.76
N SER A 246 -11.44 7.60 14.12
CA SER A 246 -11.54 6.52 15.10
C SER A 246 -10.85 6.89 16.41
N ASP A 247 -10.96 8.16 16.81
CA ASP A 247 -10.44 8.63 18.10
C ASP A 247 -11.06 7.75 19.22
N PRO A 248 -10.25 6.96 19.96
CA PRO A 248 -10.75 6.08 21.00
C PRO A 248 -11.45 6.84 22.14
N GLY A 249 -11.19 8.14 22.28
CA GLY A 249 -11.83 9.03 23.25
C GLY A 249 -13.13 9.65 22.76
N ALA A 250 -13.48 9.51 21.48
CA ALA A 250 -14.73 10.07 20.95
C ALA A 250 -15.95 9.41 21.61
N PRO A 251 -16.78 10.16 22.36
CA PRO A 251 -17.87 9.57 23.13
C PRO A 251 -18.90 8.85 22.26
N ASP A 252 -19.13 9.40 21.07
CA ASP A 252 -20.08 8.89 20.07
C ASP A 252 -19.42 7.94 19.05
N GLY A 253 -18.11 7.73 19.14
CA GLY A 253 -17.36 6.84 18.29
C GLY A 253 -17.68 5.35 18.52
N PRO A 254 -17.29 4.45 17.62
CA PRO A 254 -17.60 3.02 17.72
C PRO A 254 -17.08 2.40 19.02
N VAL A 255 -15.91 2.83 19.49
CA VAL A 255 -15.31 2.40 20.77
C VAL A 255 -16.13 2.90 21.95
N GLY A 256 -16.45 4.20 21.99
CA GLY A 256 -17.29 4.79 23.05
C GLY A 256 -18.67 4.13 23.14
N GLN A 257 -19.30 3.86 22.00
CA GLN A 257 -20.56 3.13 21.94
C GLN A 257 -20.45 1.68 22.44
N ALA A 258 -19.35 0.98 22.13
CA ALA A 258 -19.13 -0.38 22.62
C ALA A 258 -18.94 -0.40 24.14
N ILE A 259 -18.13 0.53 24.68
CA ILE A 259 -17.90 0.69 26.12
C ILE A 259 -19.22 1.01 26.84
N ASN A 260 -20.05 1.90 26.27
CA ASN A 260 -21.34 2.28 26.86
C ASN A 260 -22.35 1.12 26.90
N ARG A 261 -22.26 0.15 25.98
CA ARG A 261 -23.15 -1.02 25.90
C ARG A 261 -22.62 -2.25 26.64
N ALA A 262 -21.39 -2.21 27.15
CA ALA A 262 -20.76 -3.35 27.80
C ALA A 262 -21.48 -3.73 29.10
N PRO A 263 -21.98 -4.98 29.25
CA PRO A 263 -22.61 -5.44 30.48
C PRO A 263 -21.64 -5.43 31.66
N GLN A 264 -22.09 -4.91 32.81
CA GLN A 264 -21.24 -4.79 34.01
C GLN A 264 -20.82 -6.15 34.59
N ASP A 265 -21.70 -7.15 34.50
CA ASP A 265 -21.49 -8.50 34.99
C ASP A 265 -20.41 -9.26 34.19
N GLU A 266 -20.28 -8.96 32.90
CA GLU A 266 -19.26 -9.56 32.02
C GLU A 266 -17.97 -8.73 31.95
N TYR A 267 -18.08 -7.39 31.96
CA TYR A 267 -16.95 -6.45 31.80
C TYR A 267 -16.81 -5.46 32.97
N PRO A 268 -16.63 -5.92 34.22
CA PRO A 268 -16.66 -5.05 35.40
C PRO A 268 -15.57 -3.96 35.41
N ARG A 269 -14.39 -4.24 34.84
CA ARG A 269 -13.28 -3.26 34.76
C ARG A 269 -13.55 -2.16 33.72
N ILE A 270 -14.12 -2.52 32.57
CA ILE A 270 -14.50 -1.55 31.53
C ILE A 270 -15.58 -0.63 32.08
N HIS A 271 -16.60 -1.21 32.73
CA HIS A 271 -17.67 -0.44 33.35
C HIS A 271 -17.13 0.52 34.43
N ALA A 272 -16.21 0.05 35.29
CA ALA A 272 -15.60 0.88 36.33
C ALA A 272 -14.75 2.04 35.76
N ALA A 273 -14.02 1.80 34.66
CA ALA A 273 -13.13 2.79 34.04
C ALA A 273 -13.77 3.61 32.91
N ARG A 274 -15.06 3.41 32.61
CA ARG A 274 -15.73 3.95 31.40
C ARG A 274 -15.53 5.45 31.22
N THR A 275 -15.74 6.23 32.26
CA THR A 275 -15.59 7.69 32.19
C THR A 275 -14.17 8.09 31.83
N ASP A 276 -13.17 7.44 32.42
CA ASP A 276 -11.75 7.72 32.16
C ASP A 276 -11.31 7.21 30.77
N LEU A 277 -11.80 6.04 30.34
CA LEU A 277 -11.54 5.49 29.01
C LEU A 277 -12.04 6.40 27.88
N MET A 278 -13.06 7.22 28.15
CA MET A 278 -13.68 8.15 27.20
C MET A 278 -13.33 9.63 27.49
N SER A 279 -12.43 9.90 28.45
CA SER A 279 -12.04 11.26 28.82
C SER A 279 -10.75 11.70 28.13
N GLY A 280 -10.45 12.99 28.21
CA GLY A 280 -9.25 13.59 27.64
C GLY A 280 -9.39 13.92 26.15
N THR A 281 -8.93 15.11 25.80
CA THR A 281 -8.78 15.57 24.43
C THR A 281 -7.68 14.79 23.71
N SER A 282 -7.70 14.79 22.37
CA SER A 282 -6.64 14.16 21.57
C SER A 282 -5.26 14.72 21.92
N GLU A 283 -5.19 16.02 22.26
CA GLU A 283 -3.98 16.71 22.71
C GLU A 283 -3.47 16.21 24.07
N GLU A 284 -4.36 16.10 25.07
CA GLU A 284 -3.99 15.59 26.40
C GLU A 284 -3.49 14.13 26.32
N ARG A 285 -4.16 13.32 25.50
CA ARG A 285 -3.77 11.91 25.27
C ARG A 285 -2.44 11.81 24.53
N PHE A 286 -2.19 12.67 23.55
CA PHE A 286 -0.90 12.75 22.86
C PHE A 286 0.22 13.09 23.84
N ALA A 287 0.07 14.18 24.60
CA ALA A 287 1.08 14.61 25.57
C ALA A 287 1.36 13.54 26.63
N TRP A 288 0.32 12.89 27.15
CA TRP A 288 0.47 11.78 28.10
C TRP A 288 1.23 10.59 27.50
N SER A 289 0.90 10.20 26.26
CA SER A 289 1.52 9.05 25.59
C SER A 289 3.01 9.28 25.32
N VAL A 290 3.36 10.46 24.81
CA VAL A 290 4.77 10.83 24.56
C VAL A 290 5.55 10.84 25.87
N ASP A 291 5.01 11.44 26.92
CA ASP A 291 5.67 11.50 28.22
C ASP A 291 5.90 10.11 28.84
N VAL A 292 4.92 9.19 28.74
CA VAL A 292 5.08 7.80 29.21
C VAL A 292 6.20 7.09 28.45
N VAL A 293 6.25 7.22 27.12
CA VAL A 293 7.28 6.58 26.30
C VAL A 293 8.66 7.16 26.61
N VAL A 294 8.79 8.48 26.70
CA VAL A 294 10.08 9.14 27.02
C VAL A 294 10.57 8.73 28.41
N ARG A 295 9.71 8.72 29.43
CA ARG A 295 10.08 8.24 30.77
C ARG A 295 10.53 6.78 30.75
N GLY A 296 9.83 5.93 29.98
CA GLY A 296 10.22 4.54 29.76
C GLY A 296 11.62 4.40 29.14
N ILE A 297 11.93 5.18 28.11
CA ILE A 297 13.25 5.22 27.45
C ILE A 297 14.33 5.62 28.46
N LEU A 298 14.13 6.73 29.18
CA LEU A 298 15.10 7.23 30.16
C LEU A 298 15.35 6.24 31.30
N SER A 299 14.31 5.53 31.76
CA SER A 299 14.46 4.51 32.82
C SER A 299 15.38 3.36 32.42
N ARG A 300 15.46 3.04 31.12
CA ARG A 300 16.37 2.00 30.59
C ARG A 300 17.79 2.50 30.41
N ALA A 301 17.98 3.79 30.17
CA ALA A 301 19.30 4.41 30.10
C ALA A 301 19.99 4.43 31.48
N ALA A 302 19.22 4.63 32.57
CA ALA A 302 19.74 4.67 33.94
C ALA A 302 20.01 3.28 34.58
N ALA A 303 19.59 2.19 33.93
CA ALA A 303 19.69 0.83 34.48
C ALA A 303 21.03 0.12 34.17
N ARG A 304 22.07 0.88 33.83
CA ARG A 304 23.45 0.42 33.64
C ARG A 304 24.38 1.14 34.61
#